data_AF-A0A7R9EZR4-F1
#
_entry.id   AF-A0A7R9EZR4-F1
#
_cell.length_a   1.000
_cell.length_b   1.000
_cell.length_c   1.000
_cell.angle_alpha   90.00
_cell.angle_beta   90.00
_cell.angle_gamma   90.00
#
_symmetry.space_group_name_H-M   'P 1'
#
loop_
_entity.id
_entity.type
_entity.pdbx_description
1 polymer ?
#
loop_
_entity_poly.entity_id
_entity_poly.type
_entity_poly.pdbx_seq_one_letter_code
_entity_poly.pdbx_strand_id
1 'polypeptide(L)'
;MEFRETFTNLKQEAEVKTRKLKKLFSKLQATKLEMNDLTEEFNRDRRELELTQNDILRELKKKYMIIENFIPSDEKIKLMSRFRYDDETDAWSLLPLEIEDAIPFKRPVNCDGDRRPISDFGRVAIKVGRSHRYH
;
A
#
# COMPACT_ATOMS: atom_id res chain seq x y z
N MET A 1 -58.56 -6.77 9.85
CA MET A 1 -59.81 -7.54 9.80
C MET A 1 -59.41 -9.00 9.71
N GLU A 2 -59.41 -9.72 10.84
CA GLU A 2 -59.03 -11.14 10.88
C GLU A 2 -60.20 -11.99 10.39
N PHE A 3 -60.08 -12.56 9.19
CA PHE A 3 -61.02 -13.56 8.69
C PHE A 3 -60.82 -14.84 9.49
N ARG A 4 -61.72 -15.11 10.45
CA ARG A 4 -61.84 -16.45 11.04
C ARG A 4 -62.34 -17.39 9.95
N GLU A 5 -61.43 -18.15 9.35
CA GLU A 5 -61.78 -19.27 8.45
C GLU A 5 -62.68 -20.23 9.23
N THR A 6 -63.96 -20.33 8.84
CA THR A 6 -64.88 -21.33 9.37
C THR A 6 -64.73 -22.59 8.53
N PHE A 7 -64.41 -23.72 9.17
CA PHE A 7 -64.26 -25.01 8.49
C PHE A 7 -65.60 -25.74 8.45
N THR A 8 -65.93 -26.36 7.31
CA THR A 8 -67.20 -27.07 7.14
C THR A 8 -67.16 -28.51 7.68
N ASN A 9 -65.97 -29.10 7.82
CA ASN A 9 -65.74 -30.35 8.56
C ASN A 9 -64.28 -30.46 9.07
N LEU A 10 -64.04 -31.41 9.98
CA LEU A 10 -62.73 -31.66 10.61
C LEU A 10 -61.62 -32.04 9.61
N LYS A 11 -61.96 -32.77 8.54
CA LYS A 11 -61.01 -33.16 7.49
C LYS A 11 -60.51 -31.94 6.71
N GLN A 12 -61.40 -31.00 6.38
CA GLN A 12 -61.03 -29.74 5.72
C GLN A 12 -60.10 -28.90 6.61
N GLU A 13 -60.40 -28.81 7.91
CA GLU A 13 -59.55 -28.11 8.88
C GLU A 13 -58.16 -28.75 8.97
N ALA A 14 -58.08 -30.08 9.06
CA ALA A 14 -56.82 -30.80 9.09
C ALA A 14 -55.98 -30.54 7.83
N GLU A 15 -56.59 -30.62 6.64
CA GLU A 15 -55.90 -30.36 5.37
C GLU A 15 -55.34 -28.94 5.27
N VAL A 16 -56.13 -27.93 5.68
CA VAL A 16 -55.69 -26.52 5.69
C VAL A 16 -54.54 -26.32 6.69
N LYS A 17 -54.65 -26.88 7.90
CA LYS A 17 -53.58 -26.83 8.91
C LYS A 17 -52.31 -27.54 8.44
N THR A 18 -52.41 -28.72 7.83
CA THR A 18 -51.27 -29.42 7.24
C THR A 18 -50.60 -28.59 6.15
N ARG A 19 -51.39 -27.91 5.31
CA ARG A 19 -50.84 -27.02 4.27
C ARG A 19 -50.13 -25.81 4.86
N LYS A 20 -50.71 -25.18 5.90
CA LYS A 20 -50.08 -24.07 6.64
C LYS A 20 -48.78 -24.52 7.30
N LEU A 21 -48.78 -25.69 7.94
CA LEU A 21 -47.59 -26.28 8.56
C LEU A 21 -46.48 -26.52 7.53
N LYS A 22 -46.80 -27.14 6.39
CA LYS A 22 -45.83 -27.35 5.30
C LYS A 22 -45.22 -26.03 4.82
N LYS A 23 -46.04 -24.98 4.62
CA LYS A 23 -45.55 -23.66 4.22
C LYS A 23 -44.61 -23.05 5.27
N LEU A 24 -44.99 -23.10 6.55
CA LEU A 24 -44.15 -22.58 7.64
C LEU A 24 -42.84 -23.37 7.75
N PHE A 25 -42.89 -24.69 7.61
CA PHE A 25 -41.70 -25.53 7.63
C PHE A 25 -40.77 -25.22 6.47
N SER A 26 -41.29 -25.08 5.24
CA SER A 26 -40.48 -24.66 4.09
C SER A 26 -39.82 -23.30 4.30
N LYS A 27 -40.54 -22.31 4.85
CA LYS A 27 -39.96 -21.01 5.21
C LYS A 27 -38.86 -21.14 6.25
N LEU A 28 -39.10 -21.92 7.30
CA LEU A 28 -38.09 -22.17 8.34
C LEU A 28 -36.83 -22.83 7.78
N GLN A 29 -36.97 -23.79 6.87
CA GLN A 29 -35.81 -24.42 6.23
C GLN A 29 -35.06 -23.43 5.31
N ALA A 30 -35.79 -22.62 4.54
CA ALA A 30 -35.18 -21.58 3.70
C ALA A 30 -34.37 -20.58 4.54
N THR A 31 -34.96 -20.04 5.62
CA THR A 31 -34.25 -19.12 6.52
C THR A 31 -33.05 -19.78 7.20
N LYS A 32 -33.12 -21.07 7.55
CA LYS A 32 -31.96 -21.79 8.10
C LYS A 32 -30.82 -21.91 7.10
N LEU A 33 -31.14 -22.17 5.82
CA LEU A 33 -30.13 -22.20 4.76
C LEU A 33 -29.51 -20.82 4.57
N GLU A 34 -30.33 -19.78 4.46
CA GLU A 34 -29.86 -18.39 4.36
C GLU A 34 -28.93 -18.00 5.53
N MET A 35 -29.27 -18.41 6.76
CA MET A 35 -28.41 -18.18 7.93
C MET A 35 -27.06 -18.89 7.82
N ASN A 36 -27.04 -20.12 7.32
CA ASN A 36 -25.80 -20.88 7.13
C ASN A 36 -24.95 -20.23 6.04
N ASP A 37 -25.54 -19.91 4.89
CA ASP A 37 -24.85 -19.27 3.76
C ASP A 37 -24.21 -17.94 4.19
N LEU A 38 -24.96 -17.10 4.92
CA LEU A 38 -24.46 -15.84 5.46
C LEU A 38 -23.31 -16.05 6.46
N THR A 39 -23.39 -17.10 7.28
CA THR A 39 -22.32 -17.42 8.25
C THR A 39 -21.06 -17.88 7.53
N GLU A 40 -21.18 -18.67 6.47
CA GLU A 40 -20.04 -19.11 5.66
C GLU A 40 -19.37 -17.95 4.93
N GLU A 41 -20.17 -17.06 4.34
CA GLU A 41 -19.71 -15.83 3.69
C GLU A 41 -18.97 -14.93 4.69
N PHE A 42 -19.59 -14.62 5.83
CA PHE A 42 -18.94 -13.82 6.87
C PHE A 42 -17.59 -14.42 7.32
N ASN A 43 -17.53 -15.74 7.49
CA ASN A 43 -16.30 -16.42 7.88
C ASN A 43 -15.23 -16.44 6.77
N ARG A 44 -15.63 -16.43 5.50
CA ARG A 44 -14.72 -16.30 4.37
C ARG A 44 -14.12 -14.89 4.35
N ASP A 45 -14.97 -13.87 4.40
CA ASP A 45 -14.56 -12.48 4.34
C ASP A 45 -13.69 -12.10 5.54
N ARG A 46 -14.03 -12.59 6.75
CA ARG A 46 -13.18 -12.44 7.94
C ARG A 46 -11.78 -13.01 7.73
N ARG A 47 -11.67 -14.21 7.15
CA ARG A 47 -10.36 -14.85 6.88
C ARG A 47 -9.56 -14.07 5.84
N GLU A 48 -10.21 -13.55 4.81
CA GLU A 48 -9.54 -12.72 3.78
C GLU A 48 -9.00 -11.42 4.37
N LEU A 49 -9.79 -10.76 5.23
CA LEU A 49 -9.35 -9.57 5.96
C LEU A 49 -8.16 -9.88 6.89
N GLU A 50 -8.20 -11.00 7.61
CA GLU A 50 -7.09 -11.43 8.45
C GLU A 50 -5.81 -11.70 7.66
N LEU A 51 -5.92 -12.32 6.48
CA LEU A 51 -4.77 -12.53 5.59
C LEU A 51 -4.19 -11.19 5.12
N THR A 52 -5.05 -10.29 4.66
CA THR A 52 -4.66 -8.94 4.22
C THR A 52 -3.96 -8.17 5.34
N GLN A 53 -4.52 -8.21 6.56
CA GLN A 53 -3.93 -7.58 7.73
C GLN A 53 -2.55 -8.16 8.04
N ASN A 54 -2.40 -9.49 8.01
CA ASN A 54 -1.13 -10.16 8.26
C ASN A 54 -0.07 -9.77 7.24
N ASP A 55 -0.43 -9.66 5.96
CA ASP A 55 0.50 -9.27 4.90
C ASP A 55 0.94 -7.81 5.04
N ILE A 56 0.00 -6.89 5.32
CA ILE A 56 0.32 -5.48 5.61
C ILE A 56 1.25 -5.38 6.82
N LEU A 57 0.97 -6.11 7.91
CA LEU A 57 1.81 -6.12 9.11
C LEU A 57 3.20 -6.70 8.82
N ARG A 58 3.30 -7.74 7.99
CA ARG A 58 4.58 -8.33 7.60
C ARG A 58 5.43 -7.33 6.83
N GLU A 59 4.86 -6.67 5.83
CA GLU A 59 5.55 -5.66 5.04
C GLU A 59 5.93 -4.43 5.89
N LEU A 60 5.06 -4.00 6.80
CA LEU A 60 5.36 -2.93 7.73
C LEU A 60 6.56 -3.27 8.62
N LYS A 61 6.55 -4.45 9.27
CA LYS A 61 7.65 -4.93 10.11
C LYS A 61 8.96 -5.02 9.33
N LYS A 62 8.92 -5.52 8.10
CA LYS A 62 10.08 -5.59 7.21
C LYS A 62 10.66 -4.19 6.95
N LYS A 63 9.81 -3.20 6.63
CA LYS A 63 10.24 -1.81 6.41
C LYS A 63 10.86 -1.21 7.68
N TYR A 64 10.23 -1.38 8.84
CA TYR A 64 10.80 -0.92 10.12
C TYR A 64 12.14 -1.57 10.41
N MET A 65 12.27 -2.88 10.21
CA MET A 65 13.54 -3.58 10.43
C MET A 65 14.66 -3.03 9.54
N ILE A 66 14.36 -2.70 8.28
CA ILE A 66 15.33 -2.05 7.38
C ILE A 66 15.70 -0.66 7.93
N ILE A 67 14.71 0.16 8.30
CA ILE A 67 14.94 1.51 8.82
C ILE A 67 15.82 1.46 10.08
N GLU A 68 15.49 0.59 11.03
CA GLU A 68 16.19 0.53 12.32
C GLU A 68 17.63 0.00 12.21
N ASN A 69 17.89 -0.94 11.29
CA ASN A 69 19.22 -1.56 11.18
C ASN A 69 20.14 -0.87 10.16
N PHE A 70 19.60 -0.15 9.18
CA PHE A 70 20.38 0.37 8.04
C PHE A 70 20.33 1.89 7.86
N ILE A 71 19.46 2.61 8.57
CA ILE A 71 19.37 4.07 8.46
C ILE A 71 19.89 4.72 9.75
N PRO A 72 20.96 5.53 9.68
CA PRO A 72 21.42 6.31 10.82
C PRO A 72 20.31 7.22 11.38
N SER A 73 20.24 7.35 12.71
CA SER A 73 19.22 8.14 13.41
C SER A 73 19.14 9.58 12.90
N ASP A 74 20.28 10.19 12.60
CA ASP A 74 20.37 11.59 12.19
C ASP A 74 19.77 11.80 10.81
N GLU A 75 20.01 10.86 9.89
CA GLU A 75 19.42 10.88 8.54
C GLU A 75 17.90 10.65 8.58
N LYS A 76 17.43 9.77 9.47
CA LYS A 76 16.00 9.58 9.72
C LYS A 76 15.34 10.89 10.18
N ILE A 77 15.93 11.60 11.14
CA ILE A 77 15.39 12.87 11.66
C ILE A 77 15.33 13.93 10.54
N LYS A 78 16.42 14.09 9.77
CA LYS A 78 16.47 15.01 8.62
C LYS A 78 15.40 14.71 7.56
N LEU A 79 15.11 13.44 7.34
CA LEU A 79 14.10 13.02 6.37
C LEU A 79 12.69 13.28 6.89
N MET A 80 12.42 12.93 8.16
CA MET A 80 11.10 13.13 8.80
C MET A 80 10.70 14.61 8.88
N SER A 81 11.64 15.53 9.08
CA SER A 81 11.34 16.97 9.13
C SER A 81 10.87 17.55 7.79
N ARG A 82 11.20 16.88 6.67
CA ARG A 82 10.95 17.33 5.29
C ARG A 82 9.79 16.63 4.60
N PHE A 83 9.32 15.50 5.12
CA PHE A 83 8.14 14.85 4.58
C PHE A 83 6.89 15.69 4.84
N ARG A 84 6.06 15.84 3.82
CA ARG A 84 4.74 16.45 3.90
C ARG A 84 3.74 15.54 3.20
N TYR A 85 2.66 15.26 3.90
CA TYR A 85 1.52 14.58 3.30
C TYR A 85 0.62 15.61 2.64
N ASP A 86 0.15 15.31 1.44
CA ASP A 86 -0.82 16.11 0.72
C ASP A 86 -2.15 15.34 0.66
N ASP A 87 -3.13 15.83 1.43
CA ASP A 87 -4.48 15.24 1.52
C ASP A 87 -5.25 15.35 0.20
N GLU A 88 -4.94 16.34 -0.67
CA GLU A 88 -5.66 16.52 -1.94
C GLU A 88 -5.24 15.49 -2.99
N THR A 89 -3.96 15.09 -2.97
CA THR A 89 -3.37 14.16 -3.94
C THR A 89 -3.12 12.75 -3.39
N ASP A 90 -3.42 12.53 -2.10
CA ASP A 90 -3.19 11.27 -1.37
C ASP A 90 -1.73 10.78 -1.48
N ALA A 91 -0.79 11.74 -1.48
CA ALA A 91 0.61 11.49 -1.78
C ALA A 91 1.58 12.12 -0.78
N TRP A 92 2.72 11.46 -0.58
CA TRP A 92 3.83 12.00 0.20
C TRP A 92 4.78 12.79 -0.70
N SER A 93 5.10 14.03 -0.29
CA SER A 93 6.10 14.88 -0.92
C SER A 93 7.30 15.08 0.01
N LEU A 94 8.48 15.23 -0.58
CA LEU A 94 9.72 15.51 0.15
C LEU A 94 10.22 16.91 -0.21
N LEU A 95 10.20 17.82 0.75
CA LEU A 95 10.74 19.16 0.55
C LEU A 95 12.24 19.09 0.25
N PRO A 96 12.83 19.95 -0.60
CA PRO A 96 14.28 19.99 -0.84
C PRO A 96 15.09 20.20 0.45
N LEU A 97 16.37 19.80 0.44
CA LEU A 97 17.28 20.20 1.53
C LEU A 97 17.52 21.70 1.40
N GLU A 98 17.39 22.43 2.51
CA GLU A 98 18.00 23.75 2.62
C GLU A 98 19.51 23.53 2.65
N ILE A 99 20.13 23.72 1.48
CA ILE A 99 21.58 23.69 1.37
C ILE A 99 22.04 25.03 1.95
N GLU A 100 22.24 25.08 3.27
CA GLU A 100 22.98 26.18 3.90
C GLU A 100 24.35 26.25 3.23
N ASP A 101 24.51 27.23 2.36
CA ASP A 101 25.70 27.54 1.57
C ASP A 101 26.42 26.29 1.06
N ALA A 102 25.97 25.77 -0.09
CA ALA A 102 26.84 24.94 -0.92
C ALA A 102 28.09 25.77 -1.21
N ILE A 103 29.12 25.63 -0.38
CA ILE A 103 30.49 25.92 -0.75
C ILE A 103 30.65 25.10 -2.03
N PRO A 104 30.72 25.73 -3.21
CA PRO A 104 30.84 24.96 -4.43
C PRO A 104 32.09 24.13 -4.23
N PHE A 105 31.96 22.79 -4.22
CA PHE A 105 33.08 21.89 -4.24
C PHE A 105 33.86 22.20 -5.52
N LYS A 106 34.77 23.19 -5.43
CA LYS A 106 35.65 23.55 -6.53
C LYS A 106 36.52 22.33 -6.71
N ARG A 107 36.34 21.66 -7.86
CA ARG A 107 37.18 20.53 -8.23
C ARG A 107 38.64 20.99 -8.07
N PRO A 108 39.46 20.26 -7.30
CA PRO A 108 40.86 20.65 -7.12
C PRO A 108 41.54 20.72 -8.48
N VAL A 109 42.26 21.81 -8.71
CA VAL A 109 43.11 22.00 -9.89
C VAL A 109 44.50 21.44 -9.60
N ASN A 110 45.14 20.83 -10.59
CA ASN A 110 46.38 20.08 -10.38
C ASN A 110 47.59 21.03 -10.22
N CYS A 111 47.58 22.16 -10.93
CA CYS A 111 48.54 23.28 -10.84
C CYS A 111 47.92 24.52 -11.54
N ASP A 112 48.55 25.70 -11.43
CA ASP A 112 48.03 26.99 -11.92
C ASP A 112 47.38 26.90 -13.32
N GLY A 113 46.05 26.87 -13.33
CA GLY A 113 45.21 26.87 -14.54
C GLY A 113 44.83 25.50 -15.13
N ASP A 114 45.50 24.41 -14.76
CA ASP A 114 45.24 23.08 -15.34
C ASP A 114 44.17 22.32 -14.53
N ARG A 115 43.00 22.10 -15.16
CA ARG A 115 41.86 21.38 -14.55
C ARG A 115 42.10 19.87 -14.35
N ARG A 116 43.14 19.29 -14.95
CA ARG A 116 43.49 17.85 -14.90
C ARG A 116 45.01 17.67 -15.07
N PRO A 117 45.60 16.56 -14.59
CA PRO A 117 46.98 16.19 -14.93
C PRO A 117 47.13 15.95 -16.44
N ILE A 118 48.14 16.56 -17.05
CA ILE A 118 48.46 16.44 -18.48
C ILE A 118 49.96 16.13 -18.59
N SER A 119 50.34 15.20 -19.47
CA SER A 119 51.74 14.88 -19.75
C SER A 119 52.43 16.01 -20.54
N ASP A 120 53.77 16.05 -20.53
CA ASP A 120 54.51 17.06 -21.29
C ASP A 120 54.23 17.00 -22.80
N PHE A 121 54.10 15.78 -23.34
CA PHE A 121 53.66 15.56 -24.72
C PHE A 121 52.32 16.26 -24.98
N GLY A 122 51.40 16.21 -24.01
CA GLY A 122 50.12 16.86 -24.11
C GLY A 122 50.11 18.36 -24.04
N ARG A 123 50.94 18.90 -23.16
CA ARG A 123 51.16 20.33 -23.09
C ARG A 123 51.67 20.86 -24.43
N VAL A 124 52.57 20.13 -25.10
CA VAL A 124 53.09 20.46 -26.43
C VAL A 124 52.02 20.28 -27.52
N ALA A 125 51.28 19.17 -27.52
CA ALA A 125 50.23 18.91 -28.51
C ALA A 125 49.16 20.00 -28.50
N ILE A 126 48.72 20.44 -27.31
CA ILE A 126 47.77 21.55 -27.14
C ILE A 126 48.34 22.86 -27.71
N LYS A 127 49.60 23.19 -27.43
CA LYS A 127 50.27 24.40 -27.95
C LYS A 127 50.38 24.42 -29.47
N VAL A 128 50.51 23.24 -30.10
CA VAL A 128 50.61 23.07 -31.55
C VAL A 128 49.22 22.90 -32.20
N GLY A 129 48.13 23.07 -31.44
CA GLY A 129 46.76 22.99 -31.93
C GLY A 129 46.31 21.57 -32.29
N ARG A 130 47.03 20.54 -31.85
CA ARG A 130 46.67 19.14 -32.05
C ARG A 130 45.81 18.63 -30.89
N SER A 131 44.85 17.77 -31.20
CA SER A 131 44.03 17.11 -30.18
C SER A 131 44.94 16.28 -29.28
N HIS A 132 44.93 16.57 -27.98
CA HIS A 132 45.65 15.75 -26.99
C HIS A 132 44.82 14.56 -26.48
N ARG A 133 43.55 14.44 -26.89
CA ARG A 133 42.64 13.41 -26.39
C ARG A 133 42.55 12.17 -27.27
N TYR A 134 42.81 12.30 -28.56
CA TYR A 134 42.69 11.22 -29.52
C TYR A 134 43.84 11.31 -30.52
N HIS A 135 44.54 10.18 -30.67
CA HIS A 135 45.54 9.95 -31.70
C HIS A 135 44.87 9.52 -33.00
#